data_AF-A0A6J4NBW8-F1
#
_entry.id   AF-A0A6J4NBW8-F1
#
_cell.length_a   1.000
_cell.length_b   1.000
_cell.length_c   1.000
_cell.angle_alpha   90.00
_cell.angle_beta   90.00
_cell.angle_gamma   90.00
#
_symmetry.space_group_name_H-M   'P 1'
#
loop_
_entity.id
_entity.type
_entity.pdbx_description
1 polymer ?
#
loop_
_entity_poly.entity_id
_entity_poly.type
_entity_poly.pdbx_seq_one_letter_code
_entity_poly.pdbx_strand_id
1 'polypeptide(L)'
;YDLARGGDLVALEPRRVRVYAIDLLHYEWPVARLRVDCGRGTYVSAIARDLGAALGVGGYLTALRRTAVGPFTADGAVTPERLAGEGVDAHLRAYADPRQT
;
A
#
# COMPACT_ATOMS: atom_id res chain seq x y z
N TYR A 1 -5.34 16.08 -1.01
CA TYR A 1 -5.37 15.51 -2.37
C TYR A 1 -5.65 16.60 -3.41
N ASP A 2 -6.07 17.81 -3.02
CA ASP A 2 -6.41 18.90 -3.95
C ASP A 2 -5.23 19.75 -4.47
N LEU A 3 -4.07 19.72 -3.82
CA LEU A 3 -2.92 20.58 -4.16
C LEU A 3 -2.12 20.14 -5.40
N ALA A 4 -2.31 18.91 -5.90
CA ALA A 4 -1.48 18.36 -6.98
C ALA A 4 -1.98 18.68 -8.40
N ARG A 5 -3.12 19.39 -8.54
CA ARG A 5 -3.69 19.74 -9.85
C ARG A 5 -3.29 21.15 -10.34
N GLY A 6 -2.55 21.92 -9.56
CA GLY A 6 -2.19 23.31 -9.86
C GLY A 6 -0.87 23.53 -10.60
N GLY A 7 -0.10 22.48 -10.90
CA GLY A 7 1.24 22.61 -11.48
C GLY A 7 2.34 22.99 -10.48
N ASP A 8 1.98 23.36 -9.25
CA ASP A 8 2.93 23.54 -8.16
C ASP A 8 3.41 22.16 -7.67
N LEU A 9 4.67 21.86 -7.95
CA LEU A 9 5.39 20.73 -7.37
C LEU A 9 5.49 20.97 -5.86
N VAL A 10 4.49 20.48 -5.11
CA VAL A 10 4.55 20.47 -3.65
C VAL A 10 5.77 19.64 -3.26
N ALA A 11 6.79 20.34 -2.76
CA ALA A 11 7.97 19.72 -2.16
C ALA A 11 7.52 18.99 -0.89
N LEU A 12 7.16 17.71 -1.03
CA LEU A 12 6.87 16.84 0.09
C LEU A 12 8.18 16.61 0.85
N GLU A 13 8.21 17.04 2.12
CA GLU A 13 9.34 16.75 2.99
C GLU A 13 9.59 15.23 3.07
N PRO A 14 10.85 14.77 2.92
CA PRO A 14 11.18 13.36 3.03
C PRO A 14 10.80 12.82 4.41
N ARG A 15 9.87 11.87 4.46
CA ARG A 15 9.50 11.18 5.70
C ARG A 15 10.24 9.85 5.78
N ARG A 16 10.86 9.59 6.93
CA ARG A 16 11.47 8.29 7.21
C ARG A 16 10.38 7.24 7.32
N VAL A 17 10.42 6.26 6.44
CA VAL A 17 9.53 5.09 6.45
C VAL A 17 10.35 3.83 6.68
N ARG A 18 9.66 2.74 7.05
CA ARG A 18 10.27 1.43 7.22
C ARG A 18 9.67 0.48 6.20
N VAL A 19 10.51 -0.10 5.37
CA VAL A 19 10.17 -1.24 4.52
C VAL A 19 10.74 -2.49 5.19
N TYR A 20 9.87 -3.44 5.51
CA TYR A 20 10.24 -4.68 6.20
C TYR A 20 10.73 -5.73 5.19
N ALA A 21 10.06 -5.84 4.04
CA ALA A 21 10.42 -6.75 2.97
C ALA A 21 9.96 -6.23 1.60
N ILE A 22 10.71 -6.60 0.56
CA ILE A 22 10.32 -6.44 -0.85
C ILE A 22 10.62 -7.76 -1.56
N ASP A 23 9.59 -8.38 -2.13
CA ASP A 23 9.73 -9.61 -2.92
C ASP A 23 9.32 -9.34 -4.37
N LEU A 24 10.13 -9.81 -5.33
CA LEU A 24 9.76 -9.84 -6.73
C LEU A 24 8.88 -11.06 -6.99
N LEU A 25 7.60 -10.84 -7.28
CA LEU A 25 6.64 -11.92 -7.52
C LEU A 25 6.63 -12.36 -8.98
N HIS A 26 6.80 -11.41 -9.90
CA HIS A 26 6.78 -11.66 -11.34
C HIS A 26 7.49 -10.52 -12.06
N TYR A 27 8.14 -10.84 -13.17
CA TYR A 27 8.78 -9.85 -14.04
C TYR A 27 8.66 -10.29 -15.50
N GLU A 28 8.09 -9.41 -16.30
CA GLU A 28 8.00 -9.51 -17.75
C GLU A 28 8.10 -8.09 -18.29
N TRP A 29 9.19 -7.75 -18.97
CA TRP A 29 9.44 -6.37 -19.41
C TRP A 29 8.24 -5.79 -20.18
N PRO A 30 7.75 -4.58 -19.85
CA PRO A 30 8.28 -3.60 -18.88
C PRO A 30 7.62 -3.65 -17.48
N VAL A 31 6.99 -4.75 -17.12
CA VAL A 31 6.15 -4.91 -15.92
C VAL A 31 6.84 -5.76 -14.85
N ALA A 32 7.02 -5.18 -13.67
CA ALA A 32 7.41 -5.90 -12.45
C ALA A 32 6.24 -5.92 -11.45
N ARG A 33 5.96 -7.08 -10.86
CA ARG A 33 5.01 -7.23 -9.76
C ARG A 33 5.77 -7.47 -8.47
N LEU A 34 5.58 -6.59 -7.51
CA LEU A 34 6.26 -6.64 -6.21
C LEU A 34 5.25 -6.93 -5.09
N ARG A 35 5.70 -7.70 -4.09
CA ARG A 35 5.11 -7.69 -2.75
C ARG A 35 5.94 -6.76 -1.89
N VAL A 36 5.29 -5.87 -1.16
CA VAL A 36 5.97 -4.95 -0.25
C VAL A 36 5.31 -5.05 1.12
N ASP A 37 6.11 -5.35 2.13
CA ASP A 37 5.73 -5.20 3.54
C ASP A 37 6.34 -3.92 4.08
N CYS A 38 5.51 -3.01 4.58
CA CYS A 38 5.94 -1.68 4.98
C CYS A 38 5.13 -1.12 6.14
N GLY A 39 5.77 -0.25 6.91
CA GLY A 39 5.14 0.48 8.01
C GLY A 39 4.18 1.57 7.53
N ARG A 40 3.50 2.19 8.49
CA ARG A 40 2.59 3.32 8.25
C ARG A 40 3.30 4.47 7.53
N GLY A 41 2.56 5.18 6.69
CA GLY A 41 3.05 6.37 5.97
C GLY A 41 3.91 6.07 4.76
N THR A 42 4.04 4.80 4.36
CA THR A 42 4.80 4.41 3.16
C THR A 42 3.98 4.67 1.89
N TYR A 43 4.53 5.49 0.99
CA TYR A 43 3.98 5.69 -0.34
C TYR A 43 4.55 4.63 -1.29
N VAL A 44 3.77 3.59 -1.60
CA VAL A 44 4.21 2.51 -2.52
C VAL A 44 4.54 3.06 -3.92
N SER A 45 3.89 4.15 -4.34
CA SER A 45 4.23 4.86 -5.58
C SER A 45 5.64 5.47 -5.57
N ALA A 46 6.13 5.92 -4.41
CA ALA A 46 7.50 6.39 -4.27
C ALA A 46 8.50 5.24 -4.48
N ILE A 47 8.20 4.04 -3.95
CA ILE A 47 9.04 2.85 -4.16
C ILE A 47 9.17 2.52 -5.65
N ALA A 48 8.07 2.57 -6.41
CA ALA A 48 8.12 2.32 -7.86
C ALA A 48 8.98 3.34 -8.60
N ARG A 49 8.86 4.63 -8.26
CA ARG A 49 9.69 5.70 -8.82
C ARG A 49 11.16 5.52 -8.45
N ASP A 50 11.45 5.27 -7.18
CA ASP A 50 12.82 5.18 -6.67
C ASP A 50 13.53 3.93 -7.23
N LEU A 51 12.80 2.81 -7.40
CA LEU A 51 13.29 1.63 -8.10
C LEU A 51 13.59 1.92 -9.57
N GLY A 52 12.67 2.59 -10.26
CA GLY A 52 12.87 2.98 -11.65
C GLY A 52 14.04 3.95 -11.85
N ALA A 53 14.24 4.87 -10.91
CA ALA A 53 15.38 5.79 -10.89
C ALA A 53 16.70 5.04 -10.64
N ALA A 54 16.73 4.11 -9.68
CA ALA A 54 17.89 3.27 -9.41
C ALA A 54 18.29 2.38 -10.61
N LEU A 55 17.31 1.95 -11.39
CA LEU A 55 17.51 1.17 -12.62
C LEU A 55 17.78 2.02 -13.87
N GLY A 56 17.63 3.35 -13.80
CA GLY A 56 17.84 4.26 -14.92
C GLY A 56 16.76 4.21 -16.02
N VAL A 57 15.63 3.55 -15.78
CA VAL A 57 14.54 3.36 -16.77
C VAL A 57 13.28 4.16 -16.44
N GLY A 58 13.23 4.76 -15.24
CA GLY A 58 12.00 5.34 -14.69
C GLY A 58 11.03 4.26 -14.21
N GLY A 59 10.01 4.66 -13.47
CA GLY A 59 9.07 3.70 -12.89
C GLY A 59 7.88 4.40 -12.28
N TYR A 60 6.70 3.82 -12.46
CA TYR A 60 5.46 4.30 -11.87
C TYR A 60 4.56 3.13 -11.51
N LEU A 61 3.65 3.38 -10.58
CA LEU A 61 2.71 2.39 -10.10
C LEU A 61 1.48 2.36 -11.02
N THR A 62 1.23 1.22 -11.67
CA THR A 62 0.06 1.02 -12.54
C THR A 62 -1.13 0.44 -11.77
N ALA A 63 -0.87 -0.43 -10.79
CA ALA A 63 -1.89 -1.06 -9.97
C ALA A 63 -1.37 -1.29 -8.55
N LEU A 64 -2.27 -1.18 -7.57
CA LEU A 64 -1.96 -1.43 -6.16
C LEU A 64 -3.12 -2.19 -5.52
N ARG A 65 -2.81 -3.30 -4.86
CA ARG A 65 -3.74 -4.00 -3.97
C ARG A 65 -3.11 -4.11 -2.60
N ARG A 66 -3.77 -3.55 -1.58
CA ARG A 66 -3.39 -3.75 -0.19
C ARG A 66 -3.91 -5.11 0.26
N THR A 67 -3.01 -6.03 0.57
CA THR A 67 -3.35 -7.40 0.95
C THR A 67 -3.53 -7.59 2.46
N ALA A 68 -2.99 -6.69 3.29
CA ALA A 68 -3.18 -6.71 4.73
C ALA A 68 -3.00 -5.33 5.38
N VAL A 69 -3.56 -5.18 6.59
CA VAL A 69 -3.31 -4.09 7.53
C VAL A 69 -3.19 -4.69 8.93
N GLY A 70 -1.96 -4.80 9.44
CA GLY A 70 -1.72 -5.52 10.69
C GLY A 70 -2.26 -6.96 10.60
N PRO A 71 -3.11 -7.40 11.55
CA PRO A 71 -3.68 -8.76 11.55
C PRO A 71 -4.81 -8.96 10.52
N PHE A 72 -5.31 -7.90 9.89
CA PHE A 72 -6.44 -7.99 8.97
C PHE A 72 -5.97 -8.22 7.54
N THR A 73 -6.38 -9.34 6.93
CA THR A 73 -6.07 -9.66 5.54
C THR A 73 -7.21 -9.31 4.61
N ALA A 74 -6.88 -9.05 3.34
CA ALA A 74 -7.87 -8.76 2.31
C ALA A 74 -8.80 -9.94 2.02
N ASP A 75 -8.34 -11.18 2.24
CA ASP A 75 -9.16 -12.38 2.05
C ASP A 75 -10.26 -12.49 3.13
N GLY A 76 -10.04 -11.90 4.30
CA GLY A 76 -11.04 -11.75 5.34
C GLY A 76 -11.91 -10.50 5.23
N ALA A 77 -11.72 -9.69 4.18
CA ALA A 77 -12.47 -8.45 4.00
C ALA A 77 -13.90 -8.74 3.52
N VAL A 78 -14.83 -7.90 3.96
CA VAL A 78 -16.26 -7.97 3.59
C VAL A 78 -16.60 -6.74 2.76
N THR A 79 -17.41 -6.92 1.72
CA THR A 79 -17.85 -5.79 0.89
C THR A 79 -18.91 -4.96 1.63
N PRO A 80 -19.02 -3.65 1.34
CA PRO A 80 -20.05 -2.80 1.95
C PRO A 80 -21.47 -3.35 1.78
N GLU A 81 -21.77 -3.96 0.64
CA GLU A 81 -23.10 -4.51 0.33
C GLU A 81 -23.43 -5.70 1.22
N ARG A 82 -22.44 -6.60 1.45
CA ARG A 82 -22.61 -7.73 2.35
C ARG A 82 -22.72 -7.29 3.80
N LEU A 83 -21.90 -6.31 4.19
CA LEU A 83 -21.96 -5.72 5.53
C LEU A 83 -23.33 -5.09 5.82
N ALA A 84 -23.95 -4.45 4.83
CA ALA A 84 -25.29 -3.87 4.97
C ALA A 84 -26.40 -4.93 5.11
N GLY A 85 -26.25 -6.10 4.47
CA GLY A 85 -27.22 -7.20 4.54
C GLY A 85 -27.06 -8.11 5.76
N GLU A 86 -25.83 -8.35 6.20
CA GLU A 86 -25.50 -9.29 7.29
C GLU A 86 -25.37 -8.61 8.66
N GLY A 87 -25.22 -7.27 8.67
CA GLY A 87 -25.01 -6.47 9.89
C GLY A 87 -23.54 -6.44 10.34
N VAL A 88 -23.16 -5.39 11.07
CA VAL A 88 -21.75 -5.18 11.47
C VAL A 88 -21.30 -6.17 12.53
N ASP A 89 -22.17 -6.53 13.47
CA ASP A 89 -21.85 -7.39 14.61
C ASP A 89 -21.33 -8.77 14.18
N ALA A 90 -21.86 -9.32 13.09
CA ALA A 90 -21.44 -10.61 12.52
C ALA A 90 -19.99 -10.61 11.99
N HIS A 91 -19.40 -9.43 11.81
CA HIS A 91 -18.07 -9.26 11.20
C HIS A 91 -17.05 -8.59 12.12
N LEU A 92 -17.43 -8.27 13.37
CA LEU A 92 -16.50 -7.73 14.36
C LEU A 92 -15.42 -8.75 14.69
N ARG A 93 -14.17 -8.28 14.71
CA ARG A 93 -13.00 -9.08 15.09
C ARG A 93 -12.28 -8.37 16.21
N ALA A 94 -11.80 -9.14 17.19
CA ALA A 94 -10.94 -8.60 18.24
C ALA A 94 -9.70 -7.95 17.61
N TYR A 95 -9.45 -6.70 17.96
CA TYR A 95 -8.23 -5.99 17.59
C TYR A 95 -7.34 -5.88 18.81
N ALA A 96 -6.28 -6.68 18.85
CA ALA A 96 -5.16 -6.44 19.76
C ALA A 96 -4.24 -5.43 19.08
N ASP A 97 -4.08 -4.23 19.66
CA ASP A 97 -3.18 -3.23 19.09
C ASP A 97 -1.73 -3.74 19.19
N PRO A 98 -1.05 -4.03 18.05
CA PRO A 98 0.32 -4.54 18.07
C PRO A 98 1.34 -3.52 18.58
N ARG A 99 0.91 -2.33 19.01
CA ARG A 99 1.74 -1.31 19.68
C ARG A 99 1.69 -1.38 21.21
N GLN A 100 0.86 -2.24 21.80
CA GLN A 100 0.72 -2.39 23.26
C GLN A 100 1.48 -3.60 23.83
N THR A 101 2.42 -4.17 23.08
CA THR A 101 3.36 -5.21 23.51
C THR A 101 4.78 -4.75 23.23
#